data_AF-A0A0C2Z8Y1-F1
#
_entry.id   AF-A0A0C2Z8Y1-F1
#
_cell.length_a   1.000
_cell.length_b   1.000
_cell.length_c   1.000
_cell.angle_alpha   90.00
_cell.angle_beta   90.00
_cell.angle_gamma   90.00
#
_symmetry.space_group_name_H-M   'P 1'
#
loop_
_entity.id
_entity.type
_entity.pdbx_description
1 polymer ?
#
loop_
_entity_poly.entity_id
_entity_poly.type
_entity_poly.pdbx_seq_one_letter_code
_entity_poly.pdbx_strand_id
1 'polypeptide(L)'
;MDEEAYESSDIKVMIFGQETYGWCGGFGKSICYCMKAYEEYFTKEGYKKNQHSFFRGIDFFKDELNNACPDKKIYYIWNNISKVGRYEAKGVTQEIRDLERTTFPVIQEEMEILKPDIVIFLSGNREDDILFSFPNATFSPLGVKLPSKKGSKQFEPVYQVTSSLLPEKSIRLYHPSYFGGFNMLKHNAIRALCP
;
A
#
# COMPACT_ATOMS: atom_id res chain seq x y z
N MET A 1 1.80 -15.62 -7.05
CA MET A 1 2.33 -15.59 -5.67
C MET A 1 3.27 -16.76 -5.57
N ASP A 2 4.47 -16.57 -5.03
CA ASP A 2 5.36 -17.68 -4.69
C ASP A 2 4.94 -18.18 -3.30
N GLU A 3 4.22 -19.30 -3.26
CA GLU A 3 3.62 -19.86 -2.04
C GLU A 3 4.69 -20.40 -1.09
N GLU A 4 5.72 -21.07 -1.62
CA GLU A 4 6.81 -21.62 -0.81
C GLU A 4 7.62 -20.49 -0.14
N ALA A 5 7.94 -19.42 -0.89
CA ALA A 5 8.61 -18.26 -0.33
C ALA A 5 7.73 -17.50 0.68
N TYR A 6 6.41 -17.52 0.51
CA TYR A 6 5.47 -16.91 1.47
C TYR A 6 5.39 -17.72 2.77
N GLU A 7 5.19 -19.04 2.68
CA GLU A 7 5.07 -19.92 3.84
C GLU A 7 6.36 -19.98 4.66
N SER A 8 7.51 -20.01 3.98
CA SER A 8 8.83 -20.07 4.63
C SER A 8 9.39 -18.71 5.10
N SER A 9 8.62 -17.63 4.94
CA SER A 9 9.03 -16.29 5.38
C SER A 9 8.90 -16.09 6.88
N ASP A 10 9.91 -15.45 7.47
CA ASP A 10 9.90 -15.02 8.88
C ASP A 10 8.98 -13.82 9.11
N ILE A 11 8.88 -12.92 8.13
CA ILE A 11 8.14 -11.65 8.23
C ILE A 11 7.35 -11.44 6.94
N LYS A 12 6.06 -11.13 7.06
CA LYS A 12 5.17 -10.78 5.96
C LYS A 12 4.82 -9.30 6.01
N VAL A 13 5.15 -8.57 4.95
CA VAL A 13 4.90 -7.13 4.84
C VAL A 13 3.86 -6.89 3.76
N MET A 14 2.72 -6.32 4.13
CA MET A 14 1.70 -5.90 3.17
C MET A 14 1.74 -4.39 2.94
N ILE A 15 1.87 -3.98 1.68
CA ILE A 15 1.95 -2.58 1.27
C ILE A 15 0.74 -2.23 0.42
N PHE A 16 -0.07 -1.31 0.91
CA PHE A 16 -1.26 -0.80 0.23
C PHE A 16 -0.93 0.46 -0.59
N GLY A 17 -1.19 0.39 -1.90
CA GLY A 17 -1.39 1.56 -2.76
C GLY A 17 -2.82 2.09 -2.68
N GLN A 18 -3.13 3.09 -3.52
CA GLN A 18 -4.45 3.71 -3.56
C GLN A 18 -5.44 2.89 -4.39
N GLU A 19 -5.21 2.77 -5.70
CA GLU A 19 -6.17 2.16 -6.62
C GLU A 19 -5.47 1.46 -7.80
N THR A 20 -6.22 0.64 -8.55
CA THR A 20 -5.74 0.01 -9.78
C THR A 20 -5.53 1.06 -10.89
N TYR A 21 -4.35 1.12 -11.48
CA TYR A 21 -3.98 2.07 -12.54
C TYR A 21 -4.55 1.68 -13.94
N GLY A 22 -5.88 1.57 -14.08
CA GLY A 22 -6.53 1.24 -15.35
C GLY A 22 -6.22 -0.16 -15.90
N TRP A 23 -5.91 -1.11 -15.01
CA TRP A 23 -5.51 -2.48 -15.34
C TRP A 23 -6.49 -3.15 -16.32
N CYS A 24 -5.93 -3.74 -17.39
CA CYS A 24 -6.67 -4.43 -18.47
C CYS A 24 -7.67 -3.58 -19.27
N GLY A 25 -7.67 -2.25 -19.09
CA GLY A 25 -8.55 -1.33 -19.82
C GLY A 25 -10.01 -1.50 -19.43
N GLY A 26 -10.83 -1.99 -20.36
CA GLY A 26 -12.30 -2.00 -20.24
C GLY A 26 -12.90 -3.20 -19.56
N PHE A 27 -14.14 -3.01 -19.08
CA PHE A 27 -14.96 -4.07 -18.54
C PHE A 27 -15.31 -5.11 -19.62
N GLY A 28 -15.55 -6.36 -19.21
CA GLY A 28 -15.97 -7.45 -20.11
C GLY A 28 -14.82 -8.22 -20.79
N LYS A 29 -13.57 -8.04 -20.34
CA LYS A 29 -12.46 -8.92 -20.75
C LYS A 29 -12.58 -10.28 -20.08
N SER A 30 -12.17 -11.33 -20.78
CA SER A 30 -12.15 -12.67 -20.21
C SER A 30 -11.10 -12.78 -19.11
N ILE A 31 -11.32 -13.69 -18.17
CA ILE A 31 -10.35 -14.01 -17.10
C ILE A 31 -8.99 -14.35 -17.71
N CYS A 32 -8.96 -15.15 -18.78
CA CYS A 32 -7.72 -15.51 -19.47
C CYS A 32 -6.97 -14.29 -20.01
N TYR A 33 -7.68 -13.29 -20.55
CA TYR A 33 -7.06 -12.05 -21.00
C TYR A 33 -6.44 -11.28 -19.83
N CYS A 34 -7.18 -11.14 -18.73
CA CYS A 34 -6.70 -10.46 -17.53
C CYS A 34 -5.48 -11.17 -16.91
N MET A 35 -5.51 -12.50 -16.82
CA MET A 35 -4.39 -13.31 -16.34
C MET A 35 -3.15 -13.15 -17.22
N LYS A 36 -3.33 -13.18 -18.55
CA LYS A 36 -2.22 -12.94 -19.49
C LYS A 36 -1.66 -11.53 -19.35
N ALA A 37 -2.51 -10.50 -19.29
CA ALA A 37 -2.06 -9.13 -19.10
C ALA A 37 -1.27 -8.96 -17.78
N TYR A 38 -1.69 -9.68 -16.73
CA TYR A 38 -0.97 -9.74 -15.46
C TYR A 38 0.38 -10.43 -15.59
N GLU A 39 0.43 -11.62 -16.16
CA GLU A 39 1.68 -12.34 -16.40
C GLU A 39 2.65 -11.49 -17.23
N GLU A 40 2.19 -10.91 -18.34
CA GLU A 40 3.00 -10.06 -19.21
C GLU A 40 3.53 -8.82 -18.49
N TYR A 41 2.73 -8.21 -17.60
CA TYR A 41 3.14 -7.08 -16.79
C TYR A 41 4.33 -7.41 -15.85
N PHE A 42 4.37 -8.64 -15.33
CA PHE A 42 5.42 -9.06 -14.39
C PHE A 42 6.63 -9.71 -15.06
N THR A 43 6.43 -10.36 -16.22
CA THR A 43 7.45 -11.22 -16.88
C THR A 43 8.11 -10.57 -18.08
N LYS A 44 7.45 -9.68 -18.83
CA LYS A 44 8.06 -9.03 -19.99
C LYS A 44 8.84 -7.80 -19.53
N GLU A 45 10.07 -7.66 -20.02
CA GLU A 45 10.97 -6.51 -19.80
C GLU A 45 10.38 -5.14 -20.23
N GLY A 46 9.16 -5.11 -20.77
CA GLY A 46 8.47 -3.93 -21.27
C GLY A 46 7.85 -3.03 -20.21
N TYR A 47 7.66 -3.49 -18.96
CA TYR A 47 7.19 -2.60 -17.90
C TYR A 47 8.38 -2.05 -17.11
N LYS A 48 8.68 -0.76 -17.34
CA LYS A 48 9.69 -0.04 -16.58
C LYS A 48 9.19 0.19 -15.16
N LYS A 49 9.18 -0.84 -14.31
CA LYS A 49 8.84 -0.76 -12.86
C LYS A 49 9.55 0.43 -12.22
N ASN A 50 10.79 0.69 -12.64
CA ASN A 50 11.64 1.80 -12.19
C ASN A 50 11.19 3.22 -12.63
N GLN A 51 10.15 3.37 -13.45
CA GLN A 51 9.62 4.68 -13.86
C GLN A 51 8.44 5.18 -13.00
N HIS A 52 7.78 4.30 -12.24
CA HIS A 52 6.66 4.71 -11.39
C HIS A 52 7.14 5.00 -9.97
N SER A 53 6.79 6.19 -9.45
CA SER A 53 7.16 6.60 -8.10
C SER A 53 6.66 5.63 -7.02
N PHE A 54 5.52 4.96 -7.27
CA PHE A 54 4.98 3.96 -6.36
C PHE A 54 5.94 2.77 -6.14
N PHE A 55 6.44 2.15 -7.22
CA PHE A 55 7.39 1.05 -7.11
C PHE A 55 8.71 1.50 -6.50
N ARG A 56 9.20 2.71 -6.81
CA ARG A 56 10.36 3.28 -6.10
C ARG A 56 10.13 3.42 -4.59
N GLY A 57 8.91 3.75 -4.18
CA GLY A 57 8.53 3.79 -2.78
C GLY A 57 8.52 2.41 -2.15
N ILE A 58 7.96 1.41 -2.83
CA ILE A 58 8.00 0.01 -2.40
C ILE A 58 9.45 -0.48 -2.27
N ASP A 59 10.30 -0.23 -3.26
CA ASP A 59 11.70 -0.66 -3.28
C ASP A 59 12.47 -0.04 -2.11
N PHE A 60 12.23 1.24 -1.80
CA PHE A 60 12.78 1.86 -0.60
C PHE A 60 12.41 1.10 0.69
N PHE A 61 11.14 0.74 0.88
CA PHE A 61 10.72 -0.01 2.07
C PHE A 61 11.31 -1.43 2.09
N LYS A 62 11.42 -2.07 0.93
CA LYS A 62 12.08 -3.37 0.81
C LYS A 62 13.53 -3.28 1.25
N ASP A 63 14.30 -2.37 0.67
CA ASP A 63 15.73 -2.24 0.95
C ASP A 63 15.98 -1.96 2.44
N GLU A 64 15.25 -0.99 3.01
CA GLU A 64 15.43 -0.59 4.41
C GLU A 64 15.03 -1.70 5.39
N LEU A 65 13.92 -2.41 5.14
CA LEU A 65 13.47 -3.51 6.01
C LEU A 65 14.39 -4.73 5.91
N ASN A 66 14.87 -5.08 4.70
CA ASN A 66 15.85 -6.17 4.55
C ASN A 66 17.18 -5.79 5.23
N ASN A 67 17.63 -4.54 5.11
CA ASN A 67 18.84 -4.07 5.78
C ASN A 67 18.70 -4.05 7.31
N ALA A 68 17.51 -3.76 7.83
CA ALA A 68 17.22 -3.78 9.26
C ALA A 68 17.09 -5.20 9.83
N CYS A 69 16.82 -6.20 8.97
CA CYS A 69 16.64 -7.59 9.36
C CYS A 69 17.38 -8.54 8.40
N PRO A 70 18.72 -8.46 8.30
CA PRO A 70 19.49 -9.17 7.28
C PRO A 70 19.43 -10.70 7.40
N ASP A 71 19.14 -11.21 8.60
CA ASP A 71 19.05 -12.64 8.90
C ASP A 71 17.61 -13.20 8.76
N LYS A 72 16.65 -12.38 8.29
CA LYS A 72 15.24 -12.75 8.17
C LYS A 72 14.79 -12.82 6.72
N LYS A 73 14.01 -13.84 6.38
CA LYS A 73 13.32 -13.93 5.09
C LYS A 73 12.05 -13.09 5.14
N ILE A 74 12.03 -11.98 4.39
CA ILE A 74 10.88 -11.09 4.32
C ILE A 74 10.11 -11.32 3.02
N TYR A 75 8.80 -11.58 3.13
CA TYR A 75 7.89 -11.66 1.99
C TYR A 75 7.10 -10.36 1.85
N TYR A 76 7.03 -9.83 0.63
CA TYR A 76 6.34 -8.57 0.35
C TYR A 76 5.09 -8.79 -0.49
N ILE A 77 3.96 -8.33 0.04
CA ILE A 77 2.65 -8.39 -0.60
C ILE A 77 2.28 -6.98 -1.04
N TRP A 78 2.04 -6.79 -2.34
CA TRP A 78 1.45 -5.55 -2.83
C TRP A 78 -0.06 -5.70 -2.91
N ASN A 79 -0.76 -4.72 -2.35
CA ASN A 79 -2.21 -4.62 -2.40
C ASN A 79 -2.65 -3.17 -2.70
N ASN A 80 -3.94 -2.92 -2.96
CA ASN A 80 -4.53 -1.58 -3.07
C ASN A 80 -5.77 -1.48 -2.18
N ILE A 81 -5.95 -0.33 -1.54
CA ILE A 81 -7.09 -0.11 -0.65
C ILE A 81 -8.42 -0.03 -1.41
N SER A 82 -8.38 0.43 -2.66
CA SER A 82 -9.49 0.32 -3.60
C SER A 82 -9.19 -0.74 -4.66
N LYS A 83 -10.09 -1.72 -4.78
CA LYS A 83 -10.02 -2.83 -5.73
C LYS A 83 -10.50 -2.46 -7.11
N VAL A 84 -11.41 -1.49 -7.19
CA VAL A 84 -12.01 -1.01 -8.43
C VAL A 84 -11.57 0.42 -8.67
N GLY A 85 -10.81 0.63 -9.74
CA GLY A 85 -10.41 1.94 -10.23
C GLY A 85 -11.33 2.47 -11.34
N ARG A 86 -11.11 3.72 -11.74
CA ARG A 86 -11.80 4.28 -12.92
C ARG A 86 -11.36 3.58 -14.21
N TYR A 87 -12.31 3.46 -15.13
CA TYR A 87 -12.05 3.08 -16.52
C TYR A 87 -11.14 4.12 -17.20
N GLU A 88 -10.00 3.66 -17.73
CA GLU A 88 -8.99 4.46 -18.47
C GLU A 88 -8.53 5.77 -17.76
N ALA A 89 -8.68 5.86 -16.44
CA ALA A 89 -8.34 7.05 -15.67
C ALA A 89 -7.79 6.69 -14.28
N LYS A 90 -7.23 7.69 -13.59
CA LYS A 90 -6.75 7.56 -12.20
C LYS A 90 -7.86 7.91 -11.21
N GLY A 91 -7.71 7.41 -9.98
CA GLY A 91 -8.63 7.69 -8.88
C GLY A 91 -9.85 6.79 -8.87
N VAL A 92 -10.70 7.06 -7.87
CA VAL A 92 -11.92 6.32 -7.56
C VAL A 92 -13.02 7.35 -7.28
N THR A 93 -14.13 7.27 -8.00
CA THR A 93 -15.29 8.15 -7.76
C THR A 93 -16.13 7.61 -6.60
N GLN A 94 -17.10 8.38 -6.10
CA GLN A 94 -17.96 7.90 -5.03
C GLN A 94 -18.82 6.72 -5.48
N GLU A 95 -19.32 6.74 -6.71
CA GLU A 95 -20.14 5.66 -7.26
C GLU A 95 -19.35 4.34 -7.35
N ILE A 96 -18.06 4.42 -7.71
CA ILE A 96 -17.18 3.25 -7.73
C ILE A 96 -16.92 2.73 -6.32
N ARG A 97 -16.70 3.64 -5.34
CA ARG A 97 -16.58 3.24 -3.93
C ARG A 97 -17.84 2.53 -3.47
N ASP A 98 -19.01 3.10 -3.72
CA ASP A 98 -20.28 2.54 -3.26
C ASP A 98 -20.52 1.16 -3.89
N LEU A 99 -20.21 0.99 -5.18
CA LEU A 99 -20.25 -0.31 -5.85
C LEU A 99 -19.29 -1.32 -5.21
N GLU A 100 -18.01 -0.97 -5.05
CA GLU A 100 -17.01 -1.87 -4.46
C GLU A 100 -17.41 -2.27 -3.03
N ARG A 101 -17.80 -1.29 -2.21
CA ARG A 101 -18.16 -1.47 -0.80
C ARG A 101 -19.40 -2.34 -0.61
N THR A 102 -20.32 -2.34 -1.58
CA THR A 102 -21.56 -3.15 -1.53
C THR A 102 -21.42 -4.52 -2.17
N THR A 103 -20.51 -4.69 -3.13
CA THR A 103 -20.43 -5.92 -3.95
C THR A 103 -19.15 -6.72 -3.75
N PHE A 104 -18.05 -6.07 -3.32
CA PHE A 104 -16.73 -6.69 -3.25
C PHE A 104 -15.84 -6.13 -2.10
N PRO A 105 -16.31 -6.11 -0.83
CA PRO A 105 -15.56 -5.55 0.30
C PRO A 105 -14.49 -6.52 0.88
N VAL A 106 -13.57 -7.01 0.04
CA VAL A 106 -12.73 -8.19 0.38
C VAL A 106 -11.48 -7.93 1.25
N ILE A 107 -11.22 -6.70 1.67
CA ILE A 107 -9.96 -6.33 2.33
C ILE A 107 -9.80 -7.04 3.69
N GLN A 108 -10.88 -7.22 4.45
CA GLN A 108 -10.81 -7.89 5.75
C GLN A 108 -10.48 -9.37 5.57
N GLU A 109 -11.12 -10.04 4.63
CA GLU A 109 -10.86 -11.44 4.31
C GLU A 109 -9.43 -11.65 3.81
N GLU A 110 -8.91 -10.73 3.00
CA GLU A 110 -7.51 -10.76 2.57
C GLU A 110 -6.54 -10.66 3.76
N MET A 111 -6.85 -9.84 4.76
CA MET A 111 -6.03 -9.73 5.98
C MET A 111 -6.10 -11.01 6.83
N GLU A 112 -7.26 -11.64 6.92
CA GLU A 112 -7.45 -12.90 7.64
C GLU A 112 -6.71 -14.07 6.98
N ILE A 113 -6.64 -14.09 5.65
CA ILE A 113 -5.91 -15.11 4.88
C ILE A 113 -4.41 -14.85 4.94
N LEU A 114 -3.98 -13.61 4.71
CA LEU A 114 -2.57 -13.27 4.49
C LEU A 114 -1.80 -12.94 5.77
N LYS A 115 -2.49 -12.64 6.87
CA LYS A 115 -1.94 -12.42 8.23
C LYS A 115 -0.56 -11.73 8.23
N PRO A 116 -0.44 -10.53 7.63
CA PRO A 116 0.84 -9.84 7.58
C PRO A 116 1.27 -9.39 8.98
N ASP A 117 2.57 -9.36 9.21
CA ASP A 117 3.18 -8.86 10.45
C ASP A 117 3.37 -7.33 10.43
N ILE A 118 3.45 -6.75 9.23
CA ILE A 118 3.63 -5.31 9.00
C ILE A 118 2.66 -4.85 7.91
N VAL A 119 1.98 -3.73 8.13
CA VAL A 119 1.12 -3.09 7.12
C VAL A 119 1.55 -1.64 6.86
N ILE A 120 1.71 -1.30 5.59
CA ILE A 120 2.11 0.05 5.16
C ILE A 120 1.08 0.62 4.20
N PHE A 121 0.31 1.61 4.65
CA PHE A 121 -0.61 2.36 3.81
C PHE A 121 0.08 3.53 3.14
N LEU A 122 0.47 3.36 1.88
CA LEU A 122 0.94 4.43 1.00
C LEU A 122 -0.23 5.19 0.37
N SER A 123 -1.24 5.52 1.17
CA SER A 123 -2.55 5.92 0.67
C SER A 123 -2.75 7.43 0.61
N GLY A 124 -1.87 8.25 1.22
CA GLY A 124 -2.11 9.70 1.30
C GLY A 124 -3.43 9.99 1.99
N ASN A 125 -4.24 10.94 1.50
CA ASN A 125 -5.48 11.38 2.16
C ASN A 125 -6.67 10.45 1.86
N ARG A 126 -6.52 9.15 2.15
CA ARG A 126 -7.51 8.09 1.88
C ARG A 126 -7.91 7.38 3.19
N GLU A 127 -8.04 8.14 4.27
CA GLU A 127 -8.41 7.60 5.59
C GLU A 127 -9.81 6.99 5.57
N ASP A 128 -10.75 7.58 4.84
CA ASP A 128 -12.12 7.03 4.69
C ASP A 128 -12.13 5.64 4.06
N ASP A 129 -11.20 5.35 3.15
CA ASP A 129 -11.11 4.03 2.50
C ASP A 129 -10.47 3.00 3.46
N ILE A 130 -9.53 3.44 4.31
CA ILE A 130 -9.00 2.62 5.41
C ILE A 130 -10.09 2.35 6.45
N LEU A 131 -10.84 3.37 6.87
CA LEU A 131 -11.91 3.25 7.86
C LEU A 131 -13.07 2.39 7.37
N PHE A 132 -13.38 2.41 6.08
CA PHE A 132 -14.34 1.47 5.52
C PHE A 132 -13.87 0.02 5.72
N SER A 133 -12.61 -0.26 5.38
CA SER A 133 -12.02 -1.59 5.49
C SER A 133 -11.77 -2.00 6.95
N PHE A 134 -11.52 -1.04 7.83
CA PHE A 134 -11.17 -1.24 9.23
C PHE A 134 -11.97 -0.25 10.10
N PRO A 135 -13.26 -0.52 10.40
CA PRO A 135 -14.15 0.46 11.04
C PRO A 135 -13.72 0.92 12.44
N ASN A 136 -12.94 0.11 13.15
CA ASN A 136 -12.36 0.47 14.45
C ASN A 136 -10.93 1.01 14.35
N ALA A 137 -10.48 1.40 13.15
CA ALA A 137 -9.15 1.95 12.97
C ALA A 137 -9.02 3.31 13.67
N THR A 138 -7.89 3.51 14.36
CA THR A 138 -7.50 4.82 14.91
C THR A 138 -6.14 5.24 14.37
N PHE A 139 -5.93 6.57 14.28
CA PHE A 139 -4.74 7.17 13.69
C PHE A 139 -4.02 8.01 14.72
N SER A 140 -2.82 7.56 15.13
CA SER A 140 -1.99 8.26 16.12
C SER A 140 -0.72 8.79 15.46
N PRO A 141 -0.40 10.10 15.56
CA PRO A 141 0.76 10.66 14.89
C PRO A 141 2.06 10.07 15.46
N LEU A 142 2.94 9.61 14.57
CA LEU A 142 4.29 9.12 14.85
C LEU A 142 5.33 10.18 14.47
N GLY A 143 6.14 10.58 15.45
CA GLY A 143 7.24 11.53 15.27
C GLY A 143 6.88 13.00 15.55
N VAL A 144 7.89 13.86 15.39
CA VAL A 144 7.82 15.28 15.78
C VAL A 144 7.21 16.10 14.63
N LYS A 145 6.32 17.05 14.97
CA LYS A 145 5.90 18.12 14.04
C LYS A 145 7.14 18.77 13.43
N LEU A 146 7.34 18.61 12.13
CA LEU A 146 8.48 19.21 11.45
C LEU A 146 8.43 20.74 11.62
N PRO A 147 9.53 21.40 11.99
CA PRO A 147 9.54 22.83 12.19
C PRO A 147 9.23 23.54 10.87
N SER A 148 8.12 24.28 10.84
CA SER A 148 7.80 25.13 9.69
C SER A 148 8.71 26.35 9.72
N LYS A 149 9.51 26.55 8.66
CA LYS A 149 9.93 27.93 8.32
C LYS A 149 8.66 28.70 7.97
N LYS A 150 8.54 29.96 8.39
CA LYS A 150 7.40 30.84 8.05
C LYS A 150 7.17 30.78 6.53
N GLY A 151 6.01 30.30 6.09
CA GLY A 151 5.67 30.12 4.66
C GLY A 151 5.99 28.75 4.03
N SER A 152 6.54 27.79 4.78
CA SER A 152 6.74 26.42 4.29
C SER A 152 5.50 25.56 4.45
N LYS A 153 5.25 24.68 3.48
CA LYS A 153 4.14 23.72 3.48
C LYS A 153 4.27 22.78 4.68
N GLN A 154 3.26 22.76 5.55
CA GLN A 154 3.19 21.80 6.66
C GLN A 154 2.83 20.43 6.11
N PHE A 155 3.63 19.42 6.45
CA PHE A 155 3.34 18.02 6.13
C PHE A 155 2.75 17.35 7.35
N GLU A 156 1.72 16.54 7.13
CA GLU A 156 1.18 15.65 8.16
C GLU A 156 2.27 14.62 8.55
N PRO A 157 2.33 14.19 9.81
CA PRO A 157 3.28 13.17 10.23
C PRO A 157 2.94 11.80 9.61
N VAL A 158 3.80 10.82 9.84
CA VAL A 158 3.42 9.41 9.68
C VAL A 158 2.40 9.11 10.77
N TYR A 159 1.40 8.28 10.50
CA TYR A 159 0.44 7.84 11.52
C TYR A 159 0.63 6.35 11.80
N GLN A 160 0.61 5.96 13.07
CA GLN A 160 0.31 4.59 13.45
C GLN A 160 -1.18 4.37 13.22
N VAL A 161 -1.51 3.26 12.57
CA VAL A 161 -2.89 2.83 12.37
C VAL A 161 -3.11 1.61 13.26
N THR A 162 -4.07 1.68 14.17
CA THR A 162 -4.41 0.53 15.03
C THR A 162 -5.83 0.08 14.77
N SER A 163 -6.06 -1.22 14.63
CA SER A 163 -7.37 -1.87 14.45
C SER A 163 -7.25 -3.31 14.93
N SER A 164 -8.37 -3.96 15.28
CA SER A 164 -8.38 -5.38 15.68
C SER A 164 -7.90 -6.34 14.58
N LEU A 165 -7.96 -5.93 13.31
CA LEU A 165 -7.54 -6.75 12.17
C LEU A 165 -6.17 -6.35 11.60
N LEU A 166 -5.53 -5.33 12.18
CA LEU A 166 -4.21 -4.87 11.75
C LEU A 166 -3.15 -5.31 12.74
N PRO A 167 -1.95 -5.72 12.28
CA PRO A 167 -0.83 -5.96 13.18
C PRO A 167 -0.39 -4.64 13.85
N GLU A 168 0.29 -4.75 14.98
CA GLU A 168 0.79 -3.60 15.76
C GLU A 168 1.65 -2.65 14.91
N LYS A 169 2.45 -3.21 14.00
CA LYS A 169 3.32 -2.50 13.07
C LYS A 169 2.56 -2.08 11.81
N SER A 170 1.56 -1.25 11.98
CA SER A 170 0.74 -0.70 10.91
C SER A 170 0.86 0.81 10.83
N ILE A 171 1.24 1.35 9.66
CA ILE A 171 1.45 2.78 9.47
C ILE A 171 0.76 3.33 8.22
N ARG A 172 0.43 4.62 8.24
CA ARG A 172 -0.03 5.42 7.09
C ARG A 172 0.92 6.57 6.84
N LEU A 173 1.25 6.79 5.57
CA LEU A 173 1.98 7.96 5.09
C LEU A 173 1.51 8.37 3.69
N TYR A 174 2.10 9.44 3.17
CA TYR A 174 1.83 9.91 1.82
C TYR A 174 2.11 8.87 0.75
N HIS A 175 1.28 8.84 -0.29
CA HIS A 175 1.58 8.08 -1.50
C HIS A 175 2.88 8.60 -2.17
N PRO A 176 3.76 7.74 -2.71
CA PRO A 176 5.03 8.15 -3.32
C PRO A 176 4.93 9.17 -4.48
N SER A 177 3.76 9.28 -5.13
CA SER A 177 3.51 10.34 -6.13
C SER A 177 3.47 11.74 -5.51
N TYR A 178 3.14 11.87 -4.22
CA TYR A 178 3.26 13.11 -3.47
C TYR A 178 4.69 13.28 -2.94
N PHE A 179 5.61 13.48 -3.90
CA PHE A 179 7.07 13.38 -3.72
C PHE A 179 7.62 14.14 -2.50
N GLY A 180 7.15 15.36 -2.25
CA GLY A 180 7.64 16.19 -1.14
C GLY A 180 7.31 15.60 0.24
N GLY A 181 6.05 15.18 0.44
CA GLY A 181 5.64 14.62 1.72
C GLY A 181 6.23 13.23 1.95
N PHE A 182 6.24 12.40 0.92
CA PHE A 182 6.80 11.05 1.00
C PHE A 182 8.29 11.07 1.37
N ASN A 183 9.12 11.81 0.63
CA ASN A 183 10.57 11.79 0.87
C ASN A 183 10.98 12.40 2.21
N MET A 184 10.20 13.36 2.72
CA MET A 184 10.49 13.96 4.01
C MET A 184 10.18 13.02 5.18
N LEU A 185 9.26 12.08 5.01
CA LEU A 185 8.72 11.27 6.11
C LEU A 185 9.04 9.78 6.02
N LYS A 186 9.48 9.27 4.86
CA LYS A 186 9.76 7.84 4.66
C LYS A 186 10.77 7.25 5.64
N HIS A 187 11.77 8.02 6.09
CA HIS A 187 12.72 7.54 7.10
C HIS A 187 12.11 7.52 8.51
N ASN A 188 11.18 8.41 8.83
CA ASN A 188 10.42 8.34 10.08
C ASN A 188 9.51 7.11 10.09
N ALA A 189 8.90 6.79 8.94
CA ALA A 189 8.11 5.58 8.76
C ALA A 189 8.93 4.31 9.02
N ILE A 190 10.13 4.20 8.44
CA ILE A 190 11.03 3.04 8.68
C ILE A 190 11.36 2.88 10.16
N ARG A 191 11.72 3.97 10.86
CA ARG A 191 12.03 3.91 12.30
C ARG A 191 10.88 3.40 13.15
N ALA A 192 9.63 3.59 12.72
CA ALA A 192 8.46 3.08 13.42
C ALA A 192 8.18 1.59 13.15
N LEU A 193 8.76 1.03 12.09
CA LEU A 193 8.56 -0.36 11.68
C LEU A 193 9.71 -1.28 12.12
N CYS A 194 10.94 -0.76 12.16
CA CYS A 194 12.09 -1.51 12.63
C CYS A 194 11.91 -1.95 14.09
N PRO A 195 12.31 -3.18 14.45
CA PRO A 195 12.40 -3.62 15.85
C PRO A 195 13.38 -2.77 16.67
#